data_AF-A0A6J0KGV9-F1
#
_entry.id   AF-A0A6J0KGV9-F1
#
_cell.length_a   1.000
_cell.length_b   1.000
_cell.length_c   1.000
_cell.angle_alpha   90.00
_cell.angle_beta   90.00
_cell.angle_gamma   90.00
#
_symmetry.space_group_name_H-M   'P 1'
#
loop_
_entity.id
_entity.type
_entity.pdbx_description
1 polymer ?
#
loop_
_entity_poly.entity_id
_entity_poly.type
_entity_poly.pdbx_seq_one_letter_code
_entity_poly.pdbx_strand_id
1 'polypeptide(L)'
;MNNQPRGRIRSLSSLKRRKKKKKQITNFSQRPINLSDLLAKVSSRGPVVNMAGQNARLNVVPTVTMLGVMKARLVGATRGHALLKKKSDALTVQFRALLKKIVTAKESMGDMMKTSSFALTEVKYVAGENVKHVVLENVKEATLKVRSRQENIAGVKLPKFDHFSEGETKNDLTGLARGGQQVQACRVAYVKAIEVLVELASLQTSFLTLDEAIKTTNRRVNALENVVKPKIENTLSYIKGELDELEREDFFRLKKIQGYKRREVERQAANAKAFAEEMVLEGISMQRGISINAARNLLEGGAEKDADIIF
;
A
#
# COMPACT_ATOMS: atom_id res chain seq x y z
N MET A 1 -20.80 15.70 -70.19
CA MET A 1 -19.63 16.47 -69.72
C MET A 1 -20.05 17.32 -68.54
N ASN A 2 -19.63 17.00 -67.31
CA ASN A 2 -19.54 17.98 -66.23
C ASN A 2 -18.75 17.35 -65.07
N ASN A 3 -17.52 17.83 -64.89
CA ASN A 3 -16.61 17.39 -63.85
C ASN A 3 -16.23 18.63 -63.02
N GLN A 4 -16.69 18.70 -61.77
CA GLN A 4 -16.22 19.65 -60.76
C GLN A 4 -15.82 18.88 -59.49
N PRO A 5 -14.67 19.21 -58.85
CA PRO A 5 -14.17 18.47 -57.69
C PRO A 5 -14.78 18.98 -56.38
N ARG A 6 -15.32 18.07 -55.57
CA ARG A 6 -15.76 18.36 -54.19
C ARG A 6 -14.55 18.52 -53.27
N GLY A 7 -14.24 19.77 -52.90
CA GLY A 7 -13.29 20.10 -51.85
C GLY A 7 -13.75 19.60 -50.48
N ARG A 8 -12.91 18.82 -49.79
CA ARG A 8 -13.11 18.41 -48.40
C ARG A 8 -12.95 19.61 -47.47
N ILE A 9 -14.06 20.15 -46.99
CA ILE A 9 -14.12 21.08 -45.87
C ILE A 9 -13.63 20.35 -44.61
N ARG A 10 -12.39 20.57 -44.19
CA ARG A 10 -11.89 20.13 -42.88
C ARG A 10 -12.63 20.94 -41.81
N SER A 11 -13.49 20.27 -41.06
CA SER A 11 -14.32 20.87 -40.02
C SER A 11 -13.52 21.70 -39.01
N LEU A 12 -14.00 22.93 -38.77
CA LEU A 12 -13.49 23.91 -37.79
C LEU A 12 -13.36 23.36 -36.35
N SER A 13 -14.02 22.25 -36.04
CA SER A 13 -13.94 21.55 -34.76
C SER A 13 -12.56 20.89 -34.52
N SER A 14 -11.91 20.40 -35.58
CA SER A 14 -10.59 19.76 -35.50
C SER A 14 -9.46 20.76 -35.21
N LEU A 15 -9.55 21.98 -35.78
CA LEU A 15 -8.60 23.06 -35.52
C LEU A 15 -8.76 23.67 -34.12
N LYS A 16 -10.00 23.79 -33.61
CA LYS A 16 -10.26 24.28 -32.24
C LYS A 16 -9.67 23.35 -31.18
N ARG A 17 -9.75 22.02 -31.36
CA ARG A 17 -9.13 21.04 -30.43
C ARG A 17 -7.60 21.12 -30.42
N ARG A 18 -6.96 21.30 -31.59
CA ARG A 18 -5.50 21.49 -31.68
C ARG A 18 -5.02 22.81 -31.05
N LYS A 19 -5.75 23.91 -31.22
CA LYS A 19 -5.44 25.20 -30.55
C LYS A 19 -5.62 25.13 -29.02
N LYS A 20 -6.64 24.40 -28.52
CA LYS A 20 -6.84 24.20 -27.07
C LYS A 20 -5.71 23.35 -26.46
N LYS A 21 -5.26 22.29 -27.15
CA LYS A 21 -4.11 21.47 -26.73
C LYS A 21 -2.79 22.27 -26.76
N LYS A 22 -2.54 23.07 -27.79
CA LYS A 22 -1.34 23.96 -27.83
C LYS A 22 -1.35 25.02 -26.73
N LYS A 23 -2.49 25.65 -26.43
CA LYS A 23 -2.61 26.62 -25.31
C LYS A 23 -2.36 25.97 -23.93
N GLN A 24 -2.72 24.70 -23.75
CA GLN A 24 -2.43 23.96 -22.51
C GLN A 24 -0.95 23.66 -22.32
N ILE A 25 -0.21 23.43 -23.42
CA ILE A 25 1.23 23.14 -23.39
C ILE A 25 2.05 24.43 -23.19
N THR A 26 1.63 25.55 -23.78
CA THR A 26 2.33 26.85 -23.62
C THR A 26 2.12 27.50 -22.26
N ASN A 27 1.00 27.24 -21.58
CA ASN A 27 0.70 27.80 -20.26
C ASN A 27 1.43 27.11 -19.09
N PHE A 28 2.24 26.09 -19.36
CA PHE A 28 3.06 25.42 -18.33
C PHE A 28 4.44 26.08 -18.13
N SER A 29 4.82 27.01 -19.02
CA SER A 29 6.16 27.61 -19.05
C SER A 29 6.37 28.82 -18.12
N GLN A 30 5.32 29.34 -17.46
CA GLN A 30 5.39 30.63 -16.74
C GLN A 30 4.88 30.61 -15.29
N ARG A 31 4.67 29.45 -14.67
CA ARG A 31 4.32 29.43 -13.24
C ARG A 31 5.60 29.34 -12.40
N PRO A 32 5.95 30.38 -11.61
CA PRO A 32 6.97 30.22 -10.58
C PRO A 32 6.50 29.10 -9.65
N ILE A 33 7.34 28.10 -9.47
CA ILE A 33 7.07 26.96 -8.59
C ILE A 33 7.21 27.48 -7.17
N ASN A 34 6.14 28.06 -6.62
CA ASN A 34 6.10 28.48 -5.23
C ASN A 34 6.18 27.23 -4.34
N LEU A 35 7.32 27.08 -3.68
CA LEU A 35 7.67 25.96 -2.80
C LEU A 35 6.63 25.79 -1.67
N SER A 36 6.09 26.91 -1.18
CA SER A 36 5.00 26.96 -0.19
C SER A 36 3.70 26.35 -0.71
N ASP A 37 3.36 26.57 -1.98
CA ASP A 37 2.11 26.14 -2.58
C ASP A 37 2.13 24.64 -2.93
N LEU A 38 3.32 24.11 -3.27
CA LEU A 38 3.54 22.67 -3.48
C LEU A 38 3.55 21.88 -2.16
N LEU A 39 4.20 22.42 -1.12
CA LEU A 39 4.19 21.86 0.23
C LEU A 39 2.78 21.94 0.86
N ALA A 40 2.06 23.04 0.66
CA ALA A 40 0.68 23.21 1.14
C ALA A 40 -0.30 22.27 0.42
N LYS A 41 -0.11 21.95 -0.87
CA LYS A 41 -0.94 20.96 -1.59
C LYS A 41 -0.66 19.52 -1.19
N VAL A 42 0.56 19.22 -0.71
CA VAL A 42 0.88 17.92 -0.11
C VAL A 42 0.30 17.81 1.30
N SER A 43 0.21 18.91 2.05
CA SER A 43 -0.33 18.94 3.41
C SER A 43 -1.86 19.07 3.52
N SER A 44 -2.52 19.75 2.57
CA SER A 44 -3.96 20.10 2.67
C SER A 44 -4.91 19.08 2.04
N ARG A 45 -4.40 18.04 1.37
CA ARG A 45 -5.21 16.88 0.99
C ARG A 45 -5.18 15.83 2.10
N GLY A 46 -5.68 16.22 3.26
CA GLY A 46 -6.10 15.27 4.27
C GLY A 46 -7.14 14.31 3.66
N PRO A 47 -7.07 13.00 3.94
CA PRO A 47 -8.06 12.06 3.43
C PRO A 47 -9.42 12.45 3.98
N VAL A 48 -10.41 12.58 3.09
CA VAL A 48 -11.83 12.60 3.45
C VAL A 48 -12.13 11.21 4.01
N VAL A 49 -12.01 11.06 5.33
CA VAL A 49 -12.40 9.84 6.02
C VAL A 49 -13.91 9.84 6.05
N ASN A 50 -14.53 9.17 5.07
CA ASN A 50 -15.91 8.72 5.23
C ASN A 50 -15.92 7.83 6.49
N MET A 51 -16.45 8.39 7.59
CA MET A 51 -16.73 7.73 8.87
C MET A 51 -17.91 6.74 8.71
N ALA A 52 -17.83 5.86 7.71
CA ALA A 52 -18.80 4.81 7.45
C ALA A 52 -18.08 3.47 7.57
N GLY A 53 -17.92 2.98 8.80
CA GLY A 53 -17.37 1.64 9.03
C GLY A 53 -16.46 1.44 10.23
N GLN A 54 -16.66 2.16 11.35
CA GLN A 54 -15.92 1.89 12.59
C GLN A 54 -16.11 0.44 13.10
N ASN A 55 -17.21 -0.22 12.72
CA ASN A 55 -17.47 -1.64 12.99
C ASN A 55 -17.41 -2.53 11.74
N ALA A 56 -16.60 -2.17 10.76
CA ALA A 56 -16.39 -3.05 9.61
C ALA A 56 -15.67 -4.33 10.09
N ARG A 57 -16.38 -5.45 10.07
CA ARG A 57 -15.85 -6.79 10.33
C ARG A 57 -15.75 -7.57 9.02
N LEU A 58 -14.85 -8.54 8.97
CA LEU A 58 -14.87 -9.53 7.90
C LEU A 58 -16.02 -10.50 8.17
N ASN A 59 -16.78 -10.87 7.14
CA ASN A 59 -17.80 -11.90 7.26
C ASN A 59 -17.11 -13.27 7.27
N VAL A 60 -17.01 -13.89 8.45
CA VAL A 60 -16.34 -15.18 8.64
C VAL A 60 -17.00 -15.96 9.76
N VAL A 61 -17.12 -17.27 9.55
CA VAL A 61 -17.71 -18.19 10.53
C VAL A 61 -16.76 -18.35 11.72
N PRO A 62 -17.24 -18.21 12.96
CA PRO A 62 -16.41 -18.36 14.16
C PRO A 62 -16.03 -19.83 14.35
N THR A 63 -14.78 -20.16 14.01
CA THR A 63 -14.19 -21.49 14.21
C THR A 63 -12.74 -21.34 14.66
N VAL A 64 -12.21 -22.34 15.37
CA VAL A 64 -10.82 -22.33 15.88
C VAL A 64 -9.81 -22.21 14.74
N THR A 65 -10.07 -22.84 13.60
CA THR A 65 -9.24 -22.74 12.39
C THR A 65 -9.22 -21.31 11.85
N MET A 66 -10.38 -20.65 11.76
CA MET A 66 -10.48 -19.27 11.31
C MET A 66 -9.84 -18.27 12.27
N LEU A 67 -9.90 -18.53 13.59
CA LEU A 67 -9.17 -17.75 14.59
C LEU A 67 -7.66 -17.81 14.32
N GLY A 68 -7.11 -19.00 14.01
CA GLY A 68 -5.71 -19.16 13.61
C GLY A 68 -5.35 -18.36 12.36
N VAL A 69 -6.20 -18.44 11.31
CA VAL A 69 -6.02 -17.66 10.07
C VAL A 69 -6.03 -16.16 10.32
N MET A 70 -6.96 -15.65 11.16
CA MET A 70 -7.05 -14.22 11.47
C MET A 70 -5.86 -13.73 12.31
N LYS A 71 -5.36 -14.54 13.27
CA LYS A 71 -4.11 -14.24 13.99
C LYS A 71 -2.92 -14.16 13.04
N ALA A 72 -2.78 -15.11 12.12
CA ALA A 72 -1.72 -15.11 11.13
C ALA A 72 -1.79 -13.86 10.23
N ARG A 73 -3.01 -13.47 9.80
CA ARG A 73 -3.23 -12.23 9.03
C ARG A 73 -2.86 -10.98 9.83
N LEU A 74 -3.16 -10.91 11.12
CA LEU A 74 -2.78 -9.78 11.97
C LEU A 74 -1.26 -9.63 12.05
N VAL A 75 -0.53 -10.74 12.29
CA VAL A 75 0.94 -10.75 12.30
C VAL A 75 1.51 -10.38 10.92
N GLY A 76 0.90 -10.87 9.84
CA GLY A 76 1.26 -10.48 8.48
C GLY A 76 1.07 -8.99 8.22
N ALA A 77 -0.05 -8.42 8.67
CA ALA A 77 -0.35 -6.99 8.52
C ALA A 77 0.59 -6.10 9.33
N THR A 78 0.95 -6.48 10.57
CA THR A 78 1.89 -5.71 11.40
C THR A 78 3.32 -5.77 10.84
N ARG A 79 3.78 -6.93 10.39
CA ARG A 79 5.08 -7.07 9.71
C ARG A 79 5.09 -6.30 8.38
N GLY A 80 4.04 -6.41 7.58
CA GLY A 80 3.90 -5.70 6.31
C GLY A 80 3.91 -4.18 6.48
N HIS A 81 3.24 -3.67 7.51
CA HIS A 81 3.27 -2.26 7.88
C HIS A 81 4.69 -1.78 8.21
N ALA A 82 5.42 -2.48 9.08
CA ALA A 82 6.77 -2.12 9.46
C ALA A 82 7.74 -2.11 8.26
N LEU A 83 7.60 -3.07 7.35
CA LEU A 83 8.42 -3.14 6.12
C LEU A 83 8.10 -2.00 5.16
N LEU A 84 6.82 -1.71 4.92
CA LEU A 84 6.41 -0.62 4.04
C LEU A 84 6.80 0.75 4.60
N LYS A 85 6.76 0.91 5.92
CA LYS A 85 7.21 2.14 6.59
C LYS A 85 8.71 2.36 6.42
N LYS A 86 9.53 1.32 6.63
CA LYS A 86 10.98 1.39 6.35
C LYS A 86 11.27 1.72 4.89
N LYS A 87 10.51 1.12 3.95
CA LYS A 87 10.61 1.43 2.52
C LYS A 87 10.25 2.89 2.22
N SER A 88 9.15 3.41 2.76
CA SER A 88 8.75 4.82 2.52
C SER A 88 9.78 5.80 3.06
N ASP A 89 10.37 5.51 4.22
CA ASP A 89 11.35 6.39 4.84
C ASP A 89 12.66 6.42 4.01
N ALA A 90 13.12 5.26 3.54
CA ALA A 90 14.26 5.16 2.63
C ALA A 90 14.04 5.90 1.30
N LEU A 91 12.86 5.74 0.69
CA LEU A 91 12.49 6.47 -0.54
C LEU A 91 12.45 7.99 -0.30
N THR A 92 12.00 8.43 0.87
CA THR A 92 11.94 9.87 1.21
C THR A 92 13.33 10.47 1.37
N VAL A 93 14.30 9.73 1.92
CA VAL A 93 15.71 10.17 1.99
C VAL A 93 16.28 10.37 0.58
N GLN A 94 16.09 9.39 -0.30
CA GLN A 94 16.55 9.48 -1.69
C GLN A 94 15.84 10.61 -2.46
N PHE A 95 14.55 10.81 -2.22
CA PHE A 95 13.77 11.89 -2.81
C PHE A 95 14.34 13.27 -2.44
N ARG A 96 14.71 13.49 -1.18
CA ARG A 96 15.36 14.73 -0.74
C ARG A 96 16.75 14.91 -1.37
N ALA A 97 17.52 13.84 -1.50
CA ALA A 97 18.82 13.89 -2.16
C ALA A 97 18.70 14.26 -3.65
N LEU A 98 17.72 13.69 -4.34
CA LEU A 98 17.40 14.03 -5.74
C LEU A 98 16.93 15.48 -5.88
N LEU A 99 16.11 15.98 -4.94
CA LEU A 99 15.64 17.36 -4.96
C LEU A 99 16.81 18.35 -4.89
N LYS A 100 17.78 18.11 -4.00
CA LYS A 100 19.00 18.93 -3.92
C LYS A 100 19.77 18.92 -5.25
N LYS A 101 19.96 17.73 -5.84
CA LYS A 101 20.63 17.58 -7.15
C LYS A 101 19.91 18.30 -8.29
N ILE A 102 18.57 18.30 -8.29
CA ILE A 102 17.77 18.99 -9.30
C ILE A 102 17.95 20.50 -9.20
N VAL A 103 18.00 21.06 -7.99
CA VAL A 103 18.21 22.50 -7.80
C VAL A 103 19.59 22.90 -8.33
N THR A 104 20.65 22.20 -7.93
CA THR A 104 22.01 22.47 -8.39
C THR A 104 22.17 22.31 -9.91
N ALA A 105 21.58 21.24 -10.48
CA ALA A 105 21.61 21.02 -11.93
C ALA A 105 20.82 22.08 -12.71
N LYS A 106 19.74 22.61 -12.12
CA LYS A 106 18.93 23.66 -12.75
C LYS A 106 19.62 25.02 -12.75
N GLU A 107 20.38 25.34 -11.70
CA GLU A 107 21.23 26.53 -11.64
C GLU A 107 22.34 26.43 -12.70
N SER A 108 23.08 25.31 -12.72
CA SER A 108 24.13 25.05 -13.72
C SER A 108 23.59 25.09 -15.16
N MET A 109 22.41 24.53 -15.42
CA MET A 109 21.73 24.63 -16.72
C MET A 109 21.45 26.08 -17.10
N GLY A 110 21.01 26.92 -16.15
CA GLY A 110 20.76 28.34 -16.37
C GLY A 110 22.00 29.09 -16.84
N ASP A 111 23.13 28.84 -16.17
CA ASP A 111 24.43 29.45 -16.52
C ASP A 111 24.94 28.97 -17.89
N MET A 112 24.89 27.66 -18.15
CA MET A 112 25.31 27.08 -19.43
C MET A 112 24.45 27.56 -20.60
N MET A 113 23.14 27.70 -20.40
CA MET A 113 22.23 28.23 -21.42
C MET A 113 22.47 29.73 -21.66
N LYS A 114 22.77 30.50 -20.60
CA LYS A 114 23.14 31.91 -20.73
C LYS A 114 24.42 32.08 -21.56
N THR A 115 25.47 31.33 -21.24
CA THR A 115 26.74 31.33 -21.99
C THR A 115 26.53 30.90 -23.45
N SER A 116 25.74 29.85 -23.68
CA SER A 116 25.41 29.38 -25.04
C SER A 116 24.63 30.41 -25.85
N SER A 117 23.70 31.13 -25.20
CA SER A 117 22.94 32.22 -25.84
C SER A 117 23.82 33.42 -26.20
N PHE A 118 24.85 33.73 -25.40
CA PHE A 118 25.84 34.74 -25.73
C PHE A 118 26.70 34.31 -26.93
N ALA A 119 27.20 33.08 -26.95
CA ALA A 119 27.95 32.55 -28.08
C ALA A 119 27.12 32.58 -29.39
N LEU A 120 25.81 32.32 -29.33
CA LEU A 120 24.92 32.48 -30.48
C LEU A 120 24.81 33.94 -30.96
N THR A 121 24.84 34.89 -30.04
CA THR A 121 24.77 36.31 -30.35
C THR A 121 26.04 36.79 -31.05
N GLU A 122 27.21 36.31 -30.61
CA GLU A 122 28.50 36.54 -31.28
C GLU A 122 28.50 35.98 -32.72
N VAL A 123 27.98 34.77 -32.91
CA VAL A 123 27.83 34.18 -34.24
C VAL A 123 26.95 35.04 -35.15
N LYS A 124 25.80 35.51 -34.65
CA LYS A 124 24.90 36.39 -35.41
C LYS A 124 25.56 37.71 -35.79
N TYR A 125 26.38 38.26 -34.91
CA TYR A 125 27.10 39.51 -35.17
C TYR A 125 28.16 39.33 -36.28
N VAL A 126 28.96 38.27 -36.20
CA VAL A 126 30.07 38.05 -37.15
C VAL A 126 29.60 37.52 -38.51
N ALA A 127 28.67 36.58 -38.52
CA ALA A 127 28.27 35.86 -39.73
C ALA A 127 26.92 36.34 -40.32
N GLY A 128 26.24 37.28 -39.66
CA GLY A 128 24.95 37.82 -40.07
C GLY A 128 23.79 36.83 -39.87
N GLU A 129 22.59 37.23 -40.33
CA GLU A 129 21.36 36.44 -40.10
C GLU A 129 21.25 35.19 -41.02
N ASN A 130 22.04 35.15 -42.10
CA ASN A 130 22.01 34.10 -43.12
C ASN A 130 22.42 32.71 -42.59
N VAL A 131 23.27 32.64 -41.55
CA VAL A 131 23.74 31.36 -40.98
C VAL A 131 22.59 30.52 -40.43
N LYS A 132 21.54 31.15 -39.89
CA LYS A 132 20.39 30.45 -39.34
C LYS A 132 19.68 29.60 -40.40
N HIS A 133 19.49 30.15 -41.60
CA HIS A 133 18.81 29.47 -42.70
C HIS A 133 19.64 28.30 -43.20
N VAL A 134 20.95 28.52 -43.39
CA VAL A 134 21.90 27.47 -43.82
C VAL A 134 21.93 26.30 -42.83
N VAL A 135 21.94 26.57 -41.52
CA VAL A 135 21.96 25.50 -40.51
C VAL A 135 20.65 24.71 -40.52
N LEU A 136 19.49 25.38 -40.64
CA LEU A 136 18.18 24.72 -40.65
C LEU A 136 17.97 23.82 -41.87
N GLU A 137 18.43 24.25 -43.05
CA GLU A 137 18.32 23.47 -44.29
C GLU A 137 19.25 22.25 -44.30
N ASN A 138 20.37 22.32 -43.58
CA ASN A 138 21.34 21.22 -43.48
C ASN A 138 21.00 20.17 -42.40
N VAL A 139 19.90 20.31 -41.66
CA VAL A 139 19.51 19.31 -40.65
C VAL A 139 18.85 18.10 -41.33
N LYS A 140 19.58 16.97 -41.42
CA LYS A 140 19.05 15.69 -41.92
C LYS A 140 18.88 14.65 -40.81
N GLU A 141 19.95 14.37 -40.07
CA GLU A 141 19.99 13.36 -39.01
C GLU A 141 20.48 13.97 -37.70
N ALA A 142 19.99 13.45 -36.57
CA ALA A 142 20.40 13.90 -35.25
C ALA A 142 21.78 13.31 -34.88
N THR A 143 22.76 14.19 -34.65
CA THR A 143 24.12 13.82 -34.22
C THR A 143 24.17 13.35 -32.75
N LEU A 144 23.29 13.88 -31.91
CA LEU A 144 23.14 13.50 -30.51
C LEU A 144 21.80 12.79 -30.32
N LYS A 145 21.86 11.55 -29.82
CA LYS A 145 20.70 10.72 -29.51
C LYS A 145 20.66 10.43 -28.01
N VAL A 146 19.47 10.14 -27.50
CA VAL A 146 19.25 9.79 -26.10
C VAL A 146 18.82 8.34 -25.99
N ARG A 147 19.47 7.57 -25.12
CA ARG A 147 19.12 6.19 -24.79
C ARG A 147 18.50 6.15 -23.40
N SER A 148 17.41 5.40 -23.25
CA SER A 148 16.82 5.17 -21.93
C SER A 148 17.41 3.91 -21.30
N ARG A 149 17.82 4.03 -20.03
CA ARG A 149 18.27 2.96 -19.15
C ARG A 149 17.34 2.89 -17.95
N GLN A 150 17.17 1.72 -17.35
CA GLN A 150 16.43 1.57 -16.10
C GLN A 150 17.40 1.40 -14.94
N GLU A 151 17.21 2.19 -13.88
CA GLU A 151 17.96 2.11 -12.62
C GLU A 151 17.00 1.69 -11.50
N ASN A 152 17.41 0.77 -10.62
CA ASN A 152 16.56 0.30 -9.52
C ASN A 152 17.00 0.93 -8.20
N ILE A 153 16.10 1.71 -7.58
CA ILE A 153 16.35 2.32 -6.27
C ILE A 153 15.26 1.85 -5.30
N ALA A 154 15.67 1.11 -4.25
CA ALA A 154 14.79 0.60 -3.20
C ALA A 154 13.54 -0.15 -3.74
N GLY A 155 13.70 -0.86 -4.86
CA GLY A 155 12.63 -1.63 -5.50
C GLY A 155 11.67 -0.80 -6.37
N VAL A 156 12.05 0.42 -6.75
CA VAL A 156 11.36 1.26 -7.75
C VAL A 156 12.26 1.38 -8.98
N LYS A 157 11.74 1.02 -10.15
CA LYS A 157 12.45 1.15 -11.44
C LYS A 157 12.32 2.59 -11.94
N LEU A 158 13.42 3.32 -11.94
CA LEU A 158 13.50 4.69 -12.40
C LEU A 158 14.07 4.74 -13.82
N PRO A 159 13.47 5.52 -14.73
CA PRO A 159 14.03 5.76 -16.05
C PRO A 159 15.18 6.77 -15.94
N LYS A 160 16.35 6.38 -16.45
CA LYS A 160 17.54 7.20 -16.62
C LYS A 160 17.78 7.44 -18.10
N PHE A 161 18.27 8.63 -18.45
CA PHE A 161 18.63 8.96 -19.82
C PHE A 161 20.14 9.15 -19.92
N ASP A 162 20.74 8.42 -20.87
CA ASP A 162 22.15 8.54 -21.23
C ASP A 162 22.23 9.18 -22.62
N HIS A 163 23.16 10.13 -22.82
CA HIS A 163 23.42 10.73 -24.13
C HIS A 163 24.40 9.85 -24.91
N PHE A 164 24.19 9.72 -26.21
CA PHE A 164 25.07 8.99 -27.11
C PHE A 164 25.24 9.78 -28.40
N SER A 165 26.49 10.01 -28.81
CA SER A 165 26.79 10.61 -30.10
C SER A 165 27.17 9.51 -31.08
N GLU A 166 26.36 9.37 -32.12
CA GLU A 166 26.66 8.47 -33.23
C GLU A 166 27.48 9.30 -34.23
N GLY A 167 28.77 9.01 -34.33
CA GLY A 167 29.73 9.84 -35.05
C GLY A 167 29.46 9.92 -36.55
N GLU A 168 29.12 11.13 -37.00
CA GLU A 168 29.74 11.82 -38.15
C GLU A 168 29.16 13.23 -38.19
N THR A 169 30.01 14.24 -38.02
CA THR A 169 29.58 15.62 -38.21
C THR A 169 29.50 15.90 -39.71
N LYS A 170 28.33 15.72 -40.31
CA LYS A 170 28.11 16.05 -41.73
C LYS A 170 28.05 17.56 -42.03
N ASN A 171 28.20 18.42 -41.01
CA ASN A 171 28.01 19.88 -41.10
C ASN A 171 29.30 20.71 -40.93
N ASP A 172 30.49 20.13 -41.11
CA ASP A 172 31.75 20.88 -40.99
C ASP A 172 31.92 22.01 -42.04
N LEU A 173 31.06 22.04 -43.07
CA LEU A 173 31.04 23.12 -44.05
C LEU A 173 30.30 24.39 -43.59
N THR A 174 29.65 24.39 -42.42
CA THR A 174 28.94 25.58 -41.91
C THR A 174 29.91 26.64 -41.41
N GLY A 175 29.90 27.83 -42.01
CA GLY A 175 30.75 28.96 -41.59
C GLY A 175 32.02 29.18 -42.42
N LEU A 176 32.18 28.50 -43.56
CA LEU A 176 33.30 28.74 -44.49
C LEU A 176 33.36 30.18 -45.02
N ALA A 177 32.21 30.83 -45.18
CA ALA A 177 32.15 32.17 -45.75
C ALA A 177 32.73 33.23 -44.78
N ARG A 178 32.24 33.28 -43.53
CA ARG A 178 32.70 34.17 -42.45
C ARG A 178 32.35 33.56 -41.09
N GLY A 179 33.25 33.70 -40.11
CA GLY A 179 32.95 33.40 -38.69
C GLY A 179 32.93 31.93 -38.29
N GLY A 180 33.51 31.02 -39.08
CA GLY A 180 33.52 29.58 -38.79
C GLY A 180 34.03 29.20 -37.39
N GLN A 181 35.05 29.88 -36.87
CA GLN A 181 35.56 29.66 -35.51
C GLN A 181 34.49 29.95 -34.44
N GLN A 182 33.71 31.02 -34.60
CA GLN A 182 32.64 31.36 -33.67
C GLN A 182 31.45 30.39 -33.79
N VAL A 183 31.15 29.92 -35.00
CA VAL A 183 30.12 28.89 -35.22
C VAL A 183 30.51 27.59 -34.50
N GLN A 184 31.77 27.17 -34.58
CA GLN A 184 32.24 25.97 -33.87
C GLN A 184 32.27 26.17 -32.35
N ALA A 185 32.69 27.34 -31.85
CA ALA A 185 32.63 27.64 -30.42
C ALA A 185 31.19 27.60 -29.87
N CYS A 186 30.25 28.20 -30.60
CA CYS A 186 28.82 28.15 -30.30
C CYS A 186 28.28 26.71 -30.29
N ARG A 187 28.67 25.90 -31.28
CA ARG A 187 28.30 24.49 -31.33
C ARG A 187 28.78 23.72 -30.10
N VAL A 188 30.04 23.88 -29.70
CA VAL A 188 30.59 23.23 -28.50
C VAL A 188 29.83 23.66 -27.24
N ALA A 189 29.48 24.94 -27.12
CA ALA A 189 28.68 25.44 -25.99
C ALA A 189 27.29 24.79 -25.95
N TYR A 190 26.60 24.70 -27.08
CA TYR A 190 25.28 24.07 -27.16
C TYR A 190 25.30 22.55 -26.96
N VAL A 191 26.35 21.85 -27.41
CA VAL A 191 26.50 20.41 -27.13
C VAL A 191 26.58 20.18 -25.62
N LYS A 192 27.44 20.92 -24.92
CA LYS A 192 27.55 20.88 -23.45
C LYS A 192 26.24 21.24 -22.76
N ALA A 193 25.51 22.24 -23.27
CA ALA A 193 24.21 22.61 -22.72
C ALA A 193 23.16 21.49 -22.88
N ILE A 194 23.18 20.76 -24.00
CA ILE A 194 22.28 19.62 -24.23
C ILE A 194 22.62 18.46 -23.30
N GLU A 195 23.90 18.18 -23.04
CA GLU A 195 24.33 17.15 -22.08
C GLU A 195 23.72 17.40 -20.69
N VAL A 196 23.85 18.62 -20.16
CA VAL A 196 23.27 19.02 -18.87
C VAL A 196 21.73 18.96 -18.91
N LEU A 197 21.09 19.31 -20.03
CA LEU A 197 19.64 19.18 -20.20
C LEU A 197 19.16 17.73 -20.16
N VAL A 198 19.90 16.80 -20.76
CA VAL A 198 19.59 15.36 -20.73
C VAL A 198 19.70 14.83 -19.30
N GLU A 199 20.74 15.20 -18.57
CA GLU A 199 20.90 14.85 -17.15
C GLU A 199 19.76 15.41 -16.29
N LEU A 200 19.40 16.68 -16.49
CA LEU A 200 18.30 17.32 -15.76
C LEU A 200 16.95 16.64 -16.08
N ALA A 201 16.71 16.30 -17.35
CA ALA A 201 15.49 15.59 -17.77
C ALA A 201 15.41 14.19 -17.13
N SER A 202 16.56 13.51 -17.01
CA SER A 202 16.68 12.22 -16.32
C SER A 202 16.30 12.34 -14.84
N LEU A 203 16.87 13.34 -14.15
CA LEU A 203 16.55 13.62 -12.75
C LEU A 203 15.08 14.00 -12.54
N GLN A 204 14.51 14.84 -13.40
CA GLN A 204 13.11 15.26 -13.31
C GLN A 204 12.13 14.10 -13.54
N THR A 205 12.41 13.24 -14.52
CA THR A 205 11.56 12.08 -14.81
C THR A 205 11.63 11.04 -13.69
N SER A 206 12.84 10.79 -13.17
CA SER A 206 13.06 9.97 -11.98
C SER A 206 12.35 10.54 -10.75
N PHE A 207 12.34 11.86 -10.58
CA PHE A 207 11.67 12.52 -9.47
C PHE A 207 10.15 12.33 -9.48
N LEU A 208 9.51 12.48 -10.65
CA LEU A 208 8.05 12.29 -10.79
C LEU A 208 7.64 10.83 -10.51
N THR A 209 8.39 9.87 -11.05
CA THR A 209 8.12 8.45 -10.83
C THR A 209 8.35 8.04 -9.38
N LEU A 210 9.38 8.58 -8.73
CA LEU A 210 9.64 8.35 -7.30
C LEU A 210 8.57 8.97 -6.40
N ASP A 211 8.08 10.18 -6.70
CA ASP A 211 7.00 10.84 -5.95
C ASP A 211 5.71 10.01 -5.97
N GLU A 212 5.34 9.48 -7.13
CA GLU A 212 4.17 8.59 -7.26
C GLU A 212 4.36 7.30 -6.44
N ALA A 213 5.55 6.70 -6.48
CA ALA A 213 5.88 5.52 -5.68
C ALA A 213 5.80 5.79 -4.16
N ILE A 214 6.24 6.97 -3.70
CA ILE A 214 6.12 7.38 -2.29
C ILE A 214 4.66 7.55 -1.90
N LYS A 215 3.86 8.26 -2.72
CA LYS A 215 2.43 8.48 -2.47
C LYS A 215 1.66 7.16 -2.38
N THR A 216 1.92 6.23 -3.30
CA THR A 216 1.27 4.91 -3.27
C THR A 216 1.69 4.09 -2.05
N THR A 217 2.96 4.16 -1.64
CA THR A 217 3.46 3.46 -0.44
C THR A 217 2.84 4.05 0.83
N ASN A 218 2.81 5.38 0.99
CA ASN A 218 2.21 6.05 2.15
C ASN A 218 0.70 5.76 2.25
N ARG A 219 -0.02 5.75 1.11
CA ARG A 219 -1.44 5.34 1.10
C ARG A 219 -1.63 3.90 1.60
N ARG A 220 -0.74 2.98 1.24
CA ARG A 220 -0.79 1.58 1.71
C ARG A 220 -0.49 1.48 3.21
N VAL A 221 0.50 2.22 3.72
CA VAL A 221 0.81 2.29 5.15
C VAL A 221 -0.42 2.77 5.93
N ASN A 222 -1.03 3.89 5.51
CA ASN A 222 -2.21 4.45 6.16
C ASN A 222 -3.43 3.51 6.07
N ALA A 223 -3.61 2.81 4.95
CA ALA A 223 -4.67 1.82 4.81
C ALA A 223 -4.47 0.63 5.77
N LEU A 224 -3.22 0.19 5.98
CA LEU A 224 -2.92 -0.87 6.92
C LEU A 224 -3.19 -0.43 8.38
N GLU A 225 -2.76 0.77 8.75
CA GLU A 225 -2.94 1.32 10.11
C GLU A 225 -4.41 1.56 10.45
N ASN A 226 -5.14 2.27 9.58
CA ASN A 226 -6.45 2.83 9.92
C ASN A 226 -7.63 2.00 9.39
N VAL A 227 -7.41 1.07 8.47
CA VAL A 227 -8.49 0.29 7.86
C VAL A 227 -8.29 -1.20 8.07
N VAL A 228 -7.16 -1.78 7.70
CA VAL A 228 -7.00 -3.25 7.71
C VAL A 228 -6.77 -3.79 9.11
N LYS A 229 -5.85 -3.20 9.88
CA LYS A 229 -5.51 -3.67 11.23
C LYS A 229 -6.73 -3.62 12.18
N PRO A 230 -7.49 -2.50 12.28
CA PRO A 230 -8.67 -2.45 13.15
C PRO A 230 -9.77 -3.43 12.72
N LYS A 231 -9.98 -3.62 11.41
CA LYS A 231 -10.94 -4.60 10.90
C LYS A 231 -10.61 -6.04 11.32
N ILE A 232 -9.32 -6.41 11.28
CA ILE A 232 -8.86 -7.73 11.70
C ILE A 232 -8.99 -7.88 13.22
N GLU A 233 -8.64 -6.86 14.01
CA GLU A 233 -8.77 -6.87 15.48
C GLU A 233 -10.22 -7.01 15.93
N ASN A 234 -11.16 -6.27 15.31
CA ASN A 234 -12.59 -6.39 15.57
C ASN A 234 -13.12 -7.80 15.24
N THR A 235 -12.69 -8.36 14.10
CA THR A 235 -13.06 -9.72 13.70
C THR A 235 -12.49 -10.76 14.67
N LEU A 236 -11.27 -10.56 15.17
CA LEU A 236 -10.64 -11.43 16.15
C LEU A 236 -11.39 -11.40 17.48
N SER A 237 -11.82 -10.22 17.93
CA SER A 237 -12.62 -10.06 19.14
C SER A 237 -13.97 -10.78 19.02
N TYR A 238 -14.62 -10.67 17.85
CA TYR A 238 -15.87 -11.38 17.56
C TYR A 238 -15.70 -12.90 17.62
N ILE A 239 -14.71 -13.46 16.89
CA ILE A 239 -14.51 -14.92 16.87
C ILE A 239 -14.17 -15.46 18.27
N LYS A 240 -13.37 -14.73 19.06
CA LYS A 240 -13.08 -15.13 20.45
C LYS A 240 -14.34 -15.16 21.30
N GLY A 241 -15.16 -14.11 21.26
CA GLY A 241 -16.40 -14.05 22.03
C GLY A 241 -17.37 -15.19 21.69
N GLU A 242 -17.51 -15.52 20.40
CA GLU A 242 -18.36 -16.64 19.95
C GLU A 242 -17.81 -18.01 20.38
N LEU A 243 -16.49 -18.21 20.31
CA LEU A 243 -15.88 -19.47 20.77
C LEU A 243 -16.00 -19.63 22.29
N ASP A 244 -15.79 -18.56 23.06
CA ASP A 244 -15.94 -18.59 24.51
C ASP A 244 -17.39 -18.88 24.93
N GLU A 245 -18.38 -18.40 24.17
CA GLU A 245 -19.80 -18.71 24.40
C GLU A 245 -20.15 -20.17 24.05
N LEU A 246 -19.63 -20.69 22.94
CA LEU A 246 -19.79 -22.11 22.58
C LEU A 246 -19.16 -23.04 23.63
N GLU A 247 -17.96 -22.72 24.12
CA GLU A 247 -17.30 -23.47 25.18
C GLU A 247 -18.09 -23.40 26.50
N ARG A 248 -18.69 -22.24 26.79
CA ARG A 248 -19.58 -22.06 27.94
C ARG A 248 -20.83 -22.93 27.82
N GLU A 249 -21.50 -22.96 26.67
CA GLU A 249 -22.67 -23.81 26.43
C GLU A 249 -22.35 -25.30 26.59
N ASP A 250 -21.24 -25.76 26.00
CA ASP A 250 -20.79 -27.16 26.10
C ASP A 250 -20.42 -27.52 27.54
N PHE A 251 -19.79 -26.61 28.29
CA PHE A 251 -19.51 -26.79 29.71
C PHE A 251 -20.79 -26.94 30.54
N PHE A 252 -21.82 -26.11 30.28
CA PHE A 252 -23.12 -26.25 30.93
C PHE A 252 -23.83 -27.57 30.60
N ARG A 253 -23.74 -28.01 29.33
CA ARG A 253 -24.32 -29.29 28.89
C ARG A 253 -23.65 -30.48 29.60
N LEU A 254 -22.32 -30.50 29.65
CA LEU A 254 -21.53 -31.52 30.35
C LEU A 254 -21.84 -31.52 31.86
N LYS A 255 -21.92 -30.35 32.49
CA LYS A 255 -22.26 -30.21 33.91
C LYS A 255 -23.64 -30.78 34.23
N LYS A 256 -24.65 -30.56 33.37
CA LYS A 256 -25.97 -31.18 33.56
C LYS A 256 -25.91 -32.70 33.43
N ILE A 257 -25.24 -33.23 32.40
CA ILE A 257 -25.10 -34.69 32.20
C ILE A 257 -24.41 -35.33 33.40
N GLN A 258 -23.32 -34.74 33.89
CA GLN A 258 -22.61 -35.22 35.07
C GLN A 258 -23.49 -35.14 36.34
N GLY A 259 -24.29 -34.08 36.48
CA GLY A 259 -25.27 -33.95 37.55
C GLY A 259 -26.35 -35.04 37.51
N TYR A 260 -26.88 -35.37 36.32
CA TYR A 260 -27.81 -36.50 36.16
C TYR A 260 -27.16 -37.84 36.49
N LYS A 261 -25.95 -38.09 35.97
CA LYS A 261 -25.22 -39.33 36.24
C LYS A 261 -24.89 -39.50 37.72
N ARG A 262 -24.55 -38.41 38.42
CA ARG A 262 -24.29 -38.43 39.86
C ARG A 262 -25.57 -38.75 40.65
N ARG A 263 -26.70 -38.13 40.32
CA ARG A 263 -28.01 -38.46 40.92
C ARG A 263 -28.44 -39.91 40.65
N GLU A 264 -28.14 -40.43 39.46
CA GLU A 264 -28.42 -41.83 39.15
C GLU A 264 -27.62 -42.78 40.03
N VAL A 265 -26.33 -42.50 40.21
CA VAL A 265 -25.45 -43.29 41.08
C VAL A 265 -25.90 -43.20 42.54
N GLU A 266 -26.27 -42.01 43.02
CA GLU A 266 -26.81 -41.82 44.37
C GLU A 266 -28.12 -42.61 44.56
N ARG A 267 -29.01 -42.61 43.57
CA ARG A 267 -30.26 -43.39 43.59
C ARG A 267 -29.99 -44.89 43.54
N GLN A 268 -29.05 -45.36 42.72
CA GLN A 268 -28.65 -46.76 42.68
C GLN A 268 -28.00 -47.22 43.98
N ALA A 269 -27.16 -46.37 44.60
CA ALA A 269 -26.58 -46.65 45.90
C ALA A 269 -27.63 -46.69 47.02
N ALA A 270 -28.63 -45.80 46.99
CA ALA A 270 -29.76 -45.83 47.91
C ALA A 270 -30.60 -47.10 47.74
N ASN A 271 -30.91 -47.49 46.50
CA ASN A 271 -31.64 -48.72 46.21
C ASN A 271 -30.85 -49.98 46.60
N ALA A 272 -29.52 -50.00 46.40
CA ALA A 272 -28.66 -51.11 46.80
C ALA A 272 -28.57 -51.24 48.33
N LYS A 273 -28.53 -50.12 49.06
CA LYS A 273 -28.61 -50.11 50.54
C LYS A 273 -29.96 -50.63 51.02
N ALA A 274 -31.06 -50.18 50.42
CA ALA A 274 -32.39 -50.65 50.77
C ALA A 274 -32.56 -52.17 50.52
N PHE A 275 -32.04 -52.68 49.40
CA PHE A 275 -32.03 -54.11 49.10
C PHE A 275 -31.15 -54.92 50.07
N ALA A 276 -30.00 -54.38 50.48
CA ALA A 276 -29.14 -55.02 51.48
C ALA A 276 -29.81 -55.06 52.86
N GLU A 277 -30.49 -53.97 53.27
CA GLU A 277 -31.27 -53.92 54.50
C GLU A 277 -32.44 -54.92 54.48
N GLU A 278 -33.15 -55.04 53.33
CA GLU A 278 -34.19 -56.06 53.14
C GLU A 278 -33.63 -57.49 53.24
N MET A 279 -32.50 -57.80 52.59
CA MET A 279 -31.88 -59.13 52.71
C MET A 279 -31.41 -59.44 54.13
N VAL A 280 -30.93 -58.45 54.89
CA VAL A 280 -30.56 -58.62 56.30
C VAL A 280 -31.80 -58.87 57.15
N LEU A 281 -32.90 -58.13 56.91
CA LEU A 281 -34.19 -58.34 57.57
C LEU A 281 -34.77 -59.74 57.26
N GLU A 282 -34.64 -60.21 56.03
CA GLU A 282 -35.10 -61.53 55.58
C GLU A 282 -34.22 -62.67 56.15
N GLY A 283 -32.91 -62.45 56.29
CA GLY A 283 -32.01 -63.37 56.99
C GLY A 283 -32.32 -63.48 58.49
N ILE A 284 -32.66 -62.36 59.14
CA ILE A 284 -33.07 -62.32 60.55
C ILE A 284 -34.44 -62.99 60.76
N SER A 285 -35.37 -62.83 59.82
CA SER A 285 -36.69 -63.47 59.88
C SER A 285 -36.60 -65.00 59.71
N MET A 286 -35.75 -65.48 58.80
CA MET A 286 -35.49 -66.91 58.56
C MET A 286 -34.73 -67.59 59.71
N GLN A 287 -33.79 -66.92 60.38
CA GLN A 287 -33.04 -67.50 61.51
C GLN A 287 -33.83 -67.56 62.83
N ARG A 288 -34.80 -66.66 63.05
CA ARG A 288 -35.55 -66.57 64.32
C ARG A 288 -37.04 -66.94 64.23
N GLY A 289 -37.57 -67.18 63.04
CA GLY A 289 -38.97 -67.62 62.86
C GLY A 289 -40.00 -66.56 63.27
N ILE A 290 -39.74 -65.29 62.97
CA ILE A 290 -40.58 -64.14 63.34
C ILE A 290 -41.05 -63.43 62.06
N SER A 291 -42.28 -62.89 62.05
CA SER A 291 -42.85 -62.22 60.87
C SER A 291 -42.09 -60.95 60.46
N ILE A 292 -42.06 -60.67 59.16
CA ILE A 292 -41.32 -59.55 58.53
C ILE A 292 -41.62 -58.19 59.21
N ASN A 293 -42.86 -57.98 59.67
CA ASN A 293 -43.28 -56.74 60.34
C ASN A 293 -42.64 -56.56 61.74
N ALA A 294 -42.37 -57.64 62.46
CA ALA A 294 -41.73 -57.56 63.79
C ALA A 294 -40.20 -57.39 63.69
N ALA A 295 -39.56 -57.88 62.63
CA ALA A 295 -38.13 -57.62 62.37
C ALA A 295 -37.87 -56.15 62.02
N ARG A 296 -38.78 -55.50 61.29
CA ARG A 296 -38.71 -54.08 60.91
C ARG A 296 -38.76 -53.15 62.13
N ASN A 297 -39.68 -53.40 63.07
CA ASN A 297 -39.80 -52.61 64.31
C ASN A 297 -38.58 -52.75 65.25
N LEU A 298 -37.86 -53.87 65.19
CA LEU A 298 -36.71 -54.13 66.07
C LEU A 298 -35.45 -53.38 65.62
N LEU A 299 -35.36 -53.09 64.32
CA LEU A 299 -34.26 -52.33 63.72
C LEU A 299 -34.45 -50.81 63.89
N GLU A 300 -35.71 -50.35 63.84
CA GLU A 300 -36.08 -48.94 64.02
C GLU A 300 -35.91 -48.48 65.48
N GLY A 301 -36.10 -49.37 66.46
CA GLY A 301 -35.91 -49.09 67.89
C GLY A 301 -34.45 -48.96 68.37
N GLY A 302 -33.46 -49.16 67.48
CA GLY A 302 -32.03 -49.07 67.81
C GLY A 302 -31.30 -47.82 67.29
N ALA A 303 -31.96 -46.98 66.49
CA ALA A 303 -31.34 -45.87 65.74
C ALA A 303 -31.69 -44.47 66.26
N GLU A 304 -32.18 -44.34 67.50
CA GLU A 304 -32.26 -43.04 68.17
C GLU A 304 -30.95 -42.77 68.94
N LYS A 305 -29.97 -42.16 68.26
CA LYS A 305 -29.00 -41.18 68.82
C LYS A 305 -27.93 -40.85 67.80
N ASP A 306 -28.00 -39.64 67.26
CA ASP A 306 -26.94 -38.62 67.29
C ASP A 306 -27.22 -37.59 66.20
N ALA A 307 -28.04 -36.61 66.57
CA ALA A 307 -28.23 -35.38 65.84
C ALA A 307 -27.08 -34.41 66.22
N ASP A 308 -25.92 -34.57 65.59
CA ASP A 308 -24.84 -33.58 65.69
C ASP A 308 -24.99 -32.50 64.61
N ILE A 309 -25.56 -31.39 65.07
CA ILE A 309 -25.08 -30.01 64.96
C ILE A 309 -24.28 -29.65 63.69
N ILE A 310 -24.90 -28.77 62.91
CA ILE A 310 -24.34 -28.06 61.75
C ILE A 310 -23.48 -26.88 62.25
N PHE A 311 -22.24 -26.77 61.74
CA PHE A 311 -21.54 -25.52 61.46
C PHE A 311 -20.81 -25.63 60.12
#